data_AF-A0A0M8MZ28-F1
#
_entry.id   AF-A0A0M8MZ28-F1
#
_cell.length_a   1.000
_cell.length_b   1.000
_cell.length_c   1.000
_cell.angle_alpha   90.00
_cell.angle_beta   90.00
_cell.angle_gamma   90.00
#
_symmetry.space_group_name_H-M   'P 1'
#
loop_
_entity.id
_entity.type
_entity.pdbx_description
1 polymer ?
#
loop_
_entity_poly.entity_id
_entity_poly.type
_entity_poly.pdbx_seq_one_letter_code
_entity_poly.pdbx_strand_id
1 'polypeptide(L)'
;MSTMYRFMIPPAHLQGLWVGSYFAGLLVNDPSKAVGDSKAVKALQYETVAHSRFCRWRYPTNHRFPAFIFDAVSYWDMLMRDIGLIARRKRSGGLLSEITSPYGTWDYSSVNDEWEERYRKEEVDG
;
A
#
# COMPACT_ATOMS: atom_id res chain seq x y z
N MET A 1 -22.20 16.25 14.06
CA MET A 1 -20.75 16.40 13.89
C MET A 1 -19.99 15.28 14.60
N SER A 2 -20.35 14.01 14.35
CA SER A 2 -19.79 12.83 15.06
C SER A 2 -19.53 11.62 14.15
N THR A 3 -20.11 11.57 12.94
CA THR A 3 -19.86 10.47 11.99
C THR A 3 -18.57 10.63 11.18
N MET A 4 -18.00 11.83 11.11
CA MET A 4 -16.86 12.13 10.21
C MET A 4 -15.53 11.51 10.68
N TYR A 5 -15.40 11.14 11.97
CA TYR A 5 -14.19 10.50 12.50
C TYR A 5 -14.12 8.99 12.22
N ARG A 6 -15.22 8.35 11.82
CA ARG A 6 -15.23 6.91 11.47
C ARG A 6 -14.66 6.62 10.08
N PHE A 7 -14.48 7.65 9.26
CA PHE A 7 -14.00 7.54 7.87
C PHE A 7 -12.48 7.73 7.74
N MET A 8 -11.78 8.18 8.80
CA MET A 8 -10.41 8.68 8.70
C MET A 8 -9.45 8.03 9.71
N ILE A 9 -9.59 6.73 9.94
CA ILE A 9 -8.50 5.95 10.54
C ILE A 9 -7.75 5.31 9.36
N PRO A 10 -6.48 5.67 9.09
CA PRO A 10 -5.69 4.95 8.11
C PRO A 10 -5.65 3.46 8.50
N PRO A 11 -5.64 2.51 7.55
CA PRO A 11 -5.53 1.10 7.86
C PRO A 11 -4.15 0.79 8.44
N ALA A 12 -3.91 1.14 9.71
CA ALA A 12 -2.70 0.82 10.46
C ALA A 12 -2.44 -0.69 10.47
N HIS A 13 -3.51 -1.49 10.37
CA HIS A 13 -3.41 -2.94 10.20
C HIS A 13 -2.71 -3.33 8.90
N LEU A 14 -2.92 -2.62 7.77
CA LEU A 14 -2.24 -2.90 6.50
C LEU A 14 -0.73 -2.58 6.61
N GLN A 15 -0.38 -1.47 7.29
CA GLN A 15 1.02 -1.15 7.56
C GLN A 15 1.66 -2.19 8.48
N GLY A 16 0.96 -2.60 9.54
CA GLY A 16 1.42 -3.65 10.45
C GLY A 16 1.63 -4.99 9.74
N LEU A 17 0.70 -5.37 8.87
CA LEU A 17 0.78 -6.58 8.05
C LEU A 17 1.98 -6.53 7.10
N TRP A 18 2.19 -5.40 6.43
CA TRP A 18 3.35 -5.20 5.55
C TRP A 18 4.66 -5.33 6.30
N VAL A 19 4.78 -4.67 7.47
CA VAL A 19 5.99 -4.71 8.31
C VAL A 19 6.25 -6.13 8.82
N GLY A 20 5.21 -6.84 9.27
CA GLY A 20 5.32 -8.24 9.66
C GLY A 20 5.79 -9.14 8.51
N SER A 21 5.21 -8.94 7.32
CA SER A 21 5.59 -9.68 6.11
C SER A 21 7.03 -9.38 5.67
N TYR A 22 7.48 -8.13 5.80
CA TYR A 22 8.86 -7.71 5.53
C TYR A 22 9.84 -8.44 6.45
N PHE A 23 9.61 -8.43 7.77
CA PHE A 23 10.51 -9.10 8.71
C PHE A 23 10.49 -10.63 8.57
N ALA A 24 9.36 -11.20 8.14
CA ALA A 24 9.25 -12.63 7.85
C ALA A 24 9.86 -13.02 6.48
N GLY A 25 10.30 -12.06 5.65
CA GLY A 25 10.82 -12.33 4.31
C GLY A 25 9.76 -12.85 3.34
N LEU A 26 8.48 -12.58 3.62
CA LEU A 26 7.34 -13.10 2.89
C LEU A 26 6.85 -12.16 1.78
N LEU A 27 7.51 -11.02 1.58
CA LEU A 27 7.15 -10.08 0.51
C LEU A 27 7.45 -10.66 -0.87
N VAL A 28 6.50 -10.49 -1.79
CA VAL A 28 6.67 -10.83 -3.21
C VAL A 28 7.68 -9.86 -3.83
N ASN A 29 7.44 -8.56 -3.67
CA ASN A 29 8.39 -7.51 -4.07
C ASN A 29 9.19 -7.08 -2.83
N ASP A 30 10.26 -7.81 -2.56
CA ASP A 30 11.10 -7.55 -1.42
C ASP A 30 12.24 -6.56 -1.77
N PRO A 31 12.27 -5.36 -1.17
CA PRO A 31 13.37 -4.41 -1.37
C PRO A 31 14.71 -4.93 -0.82
N SER A 32 14.71 -5.86 0.15
CA SER A 32 15.93 -6.44 0.69
C SER A 32 16.69 -7.30 -0.32
N LYS A 33 16.03 -7.82 -1.36
CA LYS A 33 16.69 -8.53 -2.46
C LYS A 33 17.67 -7.66 -3.25
N ALA A 34 17.54 -6.34 -3.18
CA ALA A 34 18.50 -5.43 -3.82
C ALA A 34 19.84 -5.36 -3.08
N VAL A 35 19.89 -5.78 -1.80
CA VAL A 35 21.11 -5.74 -0.99
C VAL A 35 22.15 -6.68 -1.58
N GLY A 36 23.29 -6.13 -1.99
CA GLY A 36 24.38 -6.86 -2.65
C GLY A 36 24.56 -6.51 -4.12
N ASP A 37 23.54 -5.96 -4.79
CA ASP A 37 23.66 -5.39 -6.14
C ASP A 37 23.72 -3.86 -6.09
N SER A 38 24.90 -3.31 -6.39
CA SER A 38 25.14 -1.86 -6.44
C SER A 38 24.19 -1.12 -7.39
N LYS A 39 23.77 -1.76 -8.49
CA LYS A 39 22.85 -1.16 -9.45
C LYS A 39 21.42 -1.14 -8.91
N ALA A 40 20.95 -2.25 -8.34
CA ALA A 40 19.63 -2.35 -7.74
C ALA A 40 19.48 -1.40 -6.54
N VAL A 41 20.50 -1.30 -5.66
CA VAL A 41 20.49 -0.35 -4.54
C VAL A 41 20.39 1.09 -5.03
N LYS A 42 21.12 1.48 -6.08
CA LYS A 42 21.03 2.83 -6.66
C LYS A 42 19.65 3.11 -7.24
N ALA A 43 19.02 2.14 -7.91
CA ALA A 43 17.67 2.29 -8.43
C ALA A 43 16.66 2.51 -7.30
N LEU A 44 16.73 1.70 -6.24
CA LEU A 44 15.88 1.83 -5.06
C LEU A 44 16.06 3.19 -4.35
N GLN A 45 17.30 3.66 -4.21
CA GLN A 45 17.60 4.99 -3.67
C GLN A 45 16.98 6.09 -4.54
N TYR A 46 17.11 5.98 -5.86
CA TYR A 46 16.53 6.95 -6.79
C TYR A 46 15.01 7.00 -6.66
N GLU A 47 14.34 5.85 -6.64
CA GLU A 47 12.89 5.77 -6.43
C GLU A 47 12.46 6.38 -5.09
N THR A 48 13.19 6.08 -4.02
CA THR A 48 12.94 6.65 -2.68
C THR A 48 13.00 8.18 -2.69
N VAL A 49 14.01 8.75 -3.36
CA VAL A 49 14.16 10.20 -3.52
C VAL A 49 13.01 10.76 -4.38
N ALA A 50 12.64 10.09 -5.46
CA ALA A 50 11.55 10.49 -6.34
C ALA A 50 10.21 10.55 -5.58
N HIS A 51 9.87 9.50 -4.82
CA HIS A 51 8.65 9.46 -3.99
C HIS A 51 8.63 10.57 -2.93
N SER A 52 9.76 10.81 -2.27
CA SER A 52 9.89 11.88 -1.26
C SER A 52 9.72 13.27 -1.86
N ARG A 53 10.18 13.47 -3.11
CA ARG A 53 10.09 14.75 -3.82
C ARG A 53 8.75 14.95 -4.52
N PHE A 54 8.04 13.88 -4.90
CA PHE A 54 6.78 13.97 -5.62
C PHE A 54 5.75 14.87 -4.91
N CYS A 55 5.58 14.67 -3.61
CA CYS A 55 4.65 15.47 -2.79
C CYS A 55 5.01 16.97 -2.78
N ARG A 56 6.31 17.31 -2.89
CA ARG A 56 6.77 18.70 -2.93
C ARG A 56 6.29 19.44 -4.18
N TRP A 57 6.24 18.76 -5.32
CA TRP A 57 5.80 19.34 -6.59
C TRP A 57 4.27 19.38 -6.70
N ARG A 58 3.59 18.38 -6.13
CA ARG A 58 2.13 18.27 -6.15
C ARG A 58 1.43 19.22 -5.16
N TYR A 59 2.06 19.51 -4.02
CA TYR A 59 1.50 20.39 -2.99
C TYR A 59 2.42 21.60 -2.72
N PRO A 60 2.26 22.71 -3.47
CA PRO A 60 3.18 23.85 -3.42
C PRO A 60 3.11 24.67 -2.13
N THR A 61 2.11 24.47 -1.27
CA THR A 61 1.89 25.30 -0.07
C THR A 61 2.21 24.58 1.25
N ASN A 62 2.27 23.24 1.25
CA ASN A 62 2.42 22.43 2.46
C ASN A 62 3.81 21.80 2.55
N HIS A 63 4.81 22.64 2.82
CA HIS A 63 6.21 22.22 2.88
C HIS A 63 6.62 21.54 4.20
N ARG A 64 5.87 21.81 5.27
CA ARG A 64 6.19 21.38 6.63
C ARG A 64 5.45 20.10 7.03
N PHE A 65 4.27 19.87 6.45
CA PHE A 65 3.46 18.69 6.70
C PHE A 65 3.13 18.02 5.36
N PRO A 66 3.54 16.77 5.14
CA PRO A 66 3.17 16.05 3.93
C PRO A 66 1.64 15.91 3.89
N ALA A 67 1.02 16.35 2.80
CA ALA A 67 -0.41 16.18 2.57
C ALA A 67 -0.71 14.74 2.11
N PHE A 68 -0.48 13.78 3.01
CA PHE A 68 -0.55 12.34 2.72
C PHE A 68 -1.93 11.86 2.25
N ILE A 69 -3.02 12.52 2.69
CA ILE A 69 -4.39 12.08 2.45
C ILE A 69 -4.73 11.88 0.97
N PHE A 70 -4.12 12.68 0.09
CA PHE A 70 -4.36 12.64 -1.34
C PHE A 70 -3.58 11.53 -2.06
N ASP A 71 -2.51 11.03 -1.43
CA ASP A 71 -1.67 9.94 -1.94
C ASP A 71 -1.88 8.65 -1.12
N ALA A 72 -2.89 8.63 -0.26
CA ALA A 72 -3.16 7.50 0.61
C ALA A 72 -3.50 6.24 -0.20
N VAL A 73 -4.38 6.35 -1.20
CA VAL A 73 -4.78 5.19 -2.04
C VAL A 73 -3.59 4.60 -2.78
N SER A 74 -2.78 5.44 -3.43
CA SER A 74 -1.58 4.98 -4.15
C SER A 74 -0.54 4.36 -3.20
N TYR A 75 -0.43 4.85 -1.97
CA TYR A 75 0.42 4.23 -0.95
C TYR A 75 -0.11 2.87 -0.50
N TRP A 76 -1.42 2.72 -0.26
CA TRP A 76 -2.01 1.43 0.09
C TRP A 76 -1.86 0.41 -1.03
N ASP A 77 -2.08 0.83 -2.28
CA ASP A 77 -1.89 0.00 -3.46
C ASP A 77 -0.45 -0.53 -3.57
N MET A 78 0.54 0.30 -3.23
CA MET A 78 1.95 -0.10 -3.20
C MET A 78 2.18 -1.20 -2.16
N LEU A 79 1.77 -0.98 -0.90
CA LEU A 79 1.94 -1.98 0.17
C LEU A 79 1.26 -3.30 -0.17
N MET A 80 0.05 -3.24 -0.72
CA MET A 80 -0.68 -4.43 -1.14
C MET A 80 0.04 -5.19 -2.24
N ARG A 81 0.60 -4.50 -3.23
CA ARG A 81 1.38 -5.13 -4.31
C ARG A 81 2.66 -5.77 -3.81
N ASP A 82 3.31 -5.20 -2.80
CA ASP A 82 4.54 -5.79 -2.23
C ASP A 82 4.26 -7.11 -1.53
N ILE A 83 3.11 -7.20 -0.88
CA ILE A 83 2.57 -8.43 -0.30
C ILE A 83 1.90 -9.31 -1.39
N GLY A 84 1.79 -8.78 -2.61
CA GLY A 84 1.26 -9.41 -3.81
C GLY A 84 -0.26 -9.56 -3.85
N LEU A 85 -0.99 -8.84 -3.00
CA LEU A 85 -2.45 -8.74 -3.09
C LEU A 85 -2.87 -7.84 -4.26
N ILE A 86 -4.10 -8.03 -4.72
CA ILE A 86 -4.69 -7.19 -5.77
C ILE A 86 -5.09 -5.84 -5.15
N ALA A 87 -4.46 -4.77 -5.62
CA ALA A 87 -4.72 -3.41 -5.16
C ALA A 87 -6.15 -2.91 -5.43
N ARG A 88 -6.80 -3.38 -6.50
CA ARG A 88 -8.17 -2.97 -6.87
C ARG A 88 -9.19 -3.54 -5.89
N ARG A 89 -9.86 -2.68 -5.14
CA ARG A 89 -10.77 -3.08 -4.05
C ARG A 89 -12.25 -3.08 -4.43
N LYS A 90 -12.67 -2.33 -5.46
CA LYS A 90 -14.10 -2.19 -5.80
C LYS A 90 -14.59 -3.28 -6.75
N ARG A 91 -14.30 -4.54 -6.42
CA ARG A 91 -14.55 -5.71 -7.28
C ARG A 91 -16.04 -5.94 -7.56
N SER A 92 -16.91 -5.61 -6.59
CA SER A 92 -18.36 -5.82 -6.66
C SER A 92 -19.10 -4.88 -7.61
N GLY A 93 -18.56 -3.69 -7.89
CA GLY A 93 -19.16 -2.70 -8.80
C GLY A 93 -18.47 -2.60 -10.17
N GLY A 94 -17.50 -3.47 -10.45
CA GLY A 94 -16.74 -3.50 -11.70
C GLY A 94 -15.88 -2.26 -11.96
N LEU A 95 -15.43 -2.10 -13.21
CA LEU A 95 -14.56 -1.00 -13.66
C LEU A 95 -15.17 0.40 -13.44
N LEU A 96 -16.50 0.53 -13.47
CA LEU A 96 -17.17 1.82 -13.28
C LEU A 96 -17.15 2.27 -11.82
N SER A 97 -17.29 1.35 -10.87
CA SER A 97 -17.21 1.66 -9.44
C SER A 97 -15.83 2.18 -9.05
N GLU A 98 -14.77 1.65 -9.66
CA GLU A 98 -13.40 2.12 -9.46
C GLU A 98 -13.18 3.59 -9.85
N ILE A 99 -13.91 4.08 -10.85
CA ILE A 99 -13.75 5.45 -11.36
C ILE A 99 -14.68 6.43 -10.63
N THR A 100 -15.86 5.97 -10.24
CA THR A 100 -16.97 6.84 -9.78
C THR A 100 -17.19 6.82 -8.28
N SER A 101 -16.75 5.77 -7.59
CA SER A 101 -17.00 5.59 -6.15
C SER A 101 -15.78 6.00 -5.32
N PRO A 102 -15.97 6.64 -4.16
CA PRO A 102 -14.86 6.97 -3.28
C PRO A 102 -14.27 5.71 -2.64
N TYR A 103 -12.94 5.72 -2.50
CA TYR A 103 -12.20 4.76 -1.67
C TYR A 103 -12.38 5.09 -0.18
N GLY A 104 -12.79 4.09 0.59
CA GLY A 104 -13.01 4.19 2.03
C GLY A 104 -12.25 3.13 2.81
N THR A 105 -12.23 3.27 4.12
CA THR A 105 -11.52 2.37 5.04
C THR A 105 -12.06 0.93 5.02
N TRP A 106 -13.37 0.77 4.80
CA TRP A 106 -14.04 -0.54 4.66
C TRP A 106 -13.58 -1.33 3.44
N ASP A 107 -13.06 -0.67 2.40
CA ASP A 107 -12.53 -1.40 1.25
C ASP A 107 -11.28 -2.21 1.62
N TYR A 108 -10.61 -1.85 2.72
CA TYR A 108 -9.40 -2.50 3.20
C TYR A 108 -9.64 -3.46 4.36
N SER A 109 -10.86 -3.62 4.87
CA SER A 109 -11.08 -4.43 6.08
C SER A 109 -10.82 -5.93 5.89
N SER A 110 -10.97 -6.46 4.67
CA SER A 110 -10.75 -7.88 4.34
C SER A 110 -9.30 -8.23 3.95
N VAL A 111 -8.38 -7.26 4.00
CA VAL A 111 -6.99 -7.46 3.53
C VAL A 111 -6.28 -8.59 4.27
N ASN A 112 -6.47 -8.68 5.59
CA ASN A 112 -5.81 -9.70 6.40
C ASN A 112 -6.33 -11.11 6.03
N ASP A 113 -7.64 -11.24 5.83
CA ASP A 113 -8.25 -12.52 5.44
C ASP A 113 -7.76 -12.97 4.06
N GLU A 114 -7.68 -12.04 3.10
CA GLU A 114 -7.15 -12.30 1.75
C GLU A 114 -5.67 -12.71 1.77
N TRP A 115 -4.90 -12.10 2.65
CA TRP A 115 -3.51 -12.47 2.90
C TRP A 115 -3.42 -13.89 3.43
N GLU A 116 -4.10 -14.21 4.53
CA GLU A 116 -4.08 -15.55 5.11
C GLU A 116 -4.54 -16.63 4.13
N GLU A 117 -5.58 -16.37 3.34
CA GLU A 117 -6.06 -17.30 2.31
C GLU A 117 -4.98 -17.56 1.25
N ARG A 118 -4.26 -16.52 0.84
CA ARG A 118 -3.16 -16.65 -0.11
C ARG A 118 -2.01 -17.49 0.47
N TYR A 119 -1.53 -17.17 1.68
CA TYR A 119 -0.42 -17.94 2.28
C TYR A 119 -0.79 -19.40 2.48
N ARG A 120 -2.02 -19.68 2.91
CA ARG A 120 -2.50 -21.06 3.04
C ARG A 120 -2.53 -21.79 1.70
N LYS A 121 -2.93 -21.12 0.61
CA LYS A 121 -2.90 -21.72 -0.73
C LYS A 121 -1.48 -22.00 -1.19
N GLU A 122 -0.55 -21.07 -0.95
CA GLU A 122 0.87 -21.27 -1.26
C GLU A 122 1.50 -22.43 -0.46
N GLU A 123 1.10 -22.63 0.81
CA GLU A 123 1.53 -23.77 1.63
C GLU A 123 0.97 -25.13 1.15
N VAL A 124 -0.24 -25.14 0.58
CA VAL A 124 -0.88 -26.37 0.07
C VAL A 124 -0.39 -26.76 -1.33
N ASP A 125 0.04 -25.79 -2.13
CA ASP A 125 0.48 -25.99 -3.53
C ASP A 125 2.02 -26.11 -3.68
N GLY A 126 2.79 -25.81 -2.62
CA GLY A 126 4.26 -25.91 -2.58
C GLY A 126 4.77 -27.22 -2.02
#